data_AF-A0AAP2RL71-F1
#
_entry.id   AF-A0AAP2RL71-F1
#
_cell.length_a   1.000
_cell.length_b   1.000
_cell.length_c   1.000
_cell.angle_alpha   90.00
_cell.angle_beta   90.00
_cell.angle_gamma   90.00
#
_symmetry.space_group_name_H-M   'P 1'
#
loop_
_entity.id
_entity.type
_entity.pdbx_description
1 polymer ?
#
loop_
_entity_poly.entity_id
_entity_poly.type
_entity_poly.pdbx_seq_one_letter_code
_entity_poly.pdbx_strand_id
1 'polypeptide(L)' 'MIISTIGMLIGALVAGVGIYYLVKEKQDKESVKIYGIISVVGGVIFIGMLVKLILELL' A
#
# COMPACT_ATOMS: atom_id res chain seq x y z
N MET A 1 15.64 -6.05 -9.53
CA MET A 1 15.44 -4.59 -9.49
C MET A 1 14.13 -4.14 -10.14
N ILE A 2 13.91 -4.32 -11.45
CA ILE A 2 12.71 -3.80 -12.16
C ILE A 2 11.39 -4.26 -11.52
N ILE A 3 11.23 -5.56 -11.27
CA ILE A 3 10.00 -6.13 -10.68
C ILE A 3 9.76 -5.55 -9.27
N SER A 4 10.82 -5.46 -8.47
CA SER A 4 10.79 -4.92 -7.11
C SER A 4 10.35 -3.46 -7.11
N THR A 5 10.89 -2.64 -8.02
CA THR A 5 10.49 -1.24 -8.18
C THR A 5 9.03 -1.10 -8.60
N ILE A 6 8.57 -1.88 -9.60
CA ILE A 6 7.17 -1.82 -10.05
C ILE A 6 6.21 -2.23 -8.94
N GLY A 7 6.48 -3.34 -8.25
CA GLY A 7 5.62 -3.78 -7.15
C GLY A 7 5.63 -2.82 -5.97
N MET A 8 6.76 -2.16 -5.68
CA MET A 8 6.83 -1.09 -4.69
C MET A 8 5.92 0.08 -5.09
N LEU A 9 5.99 0.55 -6.34
CA LEU A 9 5.12 1.64 -6.81
C LEU A 9 3.63 1.26 -6.72
N ILE A 10 3.27 0.04 -7.12
CA ILE A 10 1.89 -0.45 -7.01
C ILE A 10 1.45 -0.48 -5.54
N GLY A 11 2.27 -1.05 -4.66
CA GLY A 11 1.98 -1.09 -3.22
C GLY A 11 1.78 0.31 -2.63
N ALA A 12 2.63 1.26 -2.99
CA ALA A 12 2.53 2.66 -2.55
C ALA A 12 1.22 3.31 -3.03
N LEU A 13 0.83 3.11 -4.29
CA LEU A 13 -0.40 3.65 -4.85
C LEU A 13 -1.64 3.04 -4.18
N VAL A 14 -1.67 1.72 -3.98
CA VAL A 14 -2.78 1.04 -3.30
C VAL A 14 -2.91 1.50 -1.86
N ALA A 15 -1.79 1.60 -1.13
CA ALA A 15 -1.76 2.13 0.23
C ALA A 15 -2.25 3.58 0.29
N GLY A 16 -1.75 4.43 -0.63
CA GLY A 16 -2.12 5.84 -0.71
C GLY A 16 -3.60 6.05 -1.01
N VAL A 17 -4.16 5.28 -1.96
CA VAL A 17 -5.60 5.31 -2.27
C VAL A 17 -6.43 4.84 -1.08
N GLY A 18 -6.01 3.74 -0.44
CA GLY A 18 -6.65 3.26 0.78
C GLY A 18 -6.70 4.36 1.85
N ILE A 19 -5.56 4.99 2.16
CA ILE A 19 -5.47 6.04 3.18
C ILE A 19 -6.31 7.25 2.78
N TYR A 20 -6.26 7.67 1.52
CA TYR A 20 -7.04 8.78 1.00
C TYR A 20 -8.55 8.58 1.26
N TYR A 21 -9.08 7.40 0.91
CA TYR A 21 -10.49 7.11 1.11
C TYR A 21 -10.83 6.86 2.58
N LEU A 22 -9.90 6.37 3.40
CA LEU A 22 -10.08 6.24 4.84
C LEU A 22 -10.28 7.61 5.51
N VAL A 23 -9.54 8.63 5.07
CA VAL A 23 -9.70 10.02 5.54
C VAL A 23 -10.95 10.67 4.96
N LYS A 24 -11.22 10.45 3.67
CA LYS A 24 -12.38 11.03 2.96
C LYS A 24 -13.71 10.51 3.50
N GLU A 25 -13.84 9.19 3.65
CA GLU A 25 -15.08 8.50 4.04
C GLU A 25 -15.13 8.19 5.53
N LYS A 26 -14.39 8.93 6.37
CA LYS A 26 -14.21 8.66 7.81
C LYS A 26 -15.50 8.58 8.64
N GLN A 27 -16.61 9.11 8.13
CA GLN A 27 -17.91 9.09 8.81
C GLN A 27 -18.71 7.80 8.53
N ASP A 28 -18.36 7.06 7.49
CA ASP A 28 -18.94 5.76 7.17
C ASP A 28 -18.06 4.63 7.70
N LYS A 29 -18.55 3.95 8.74
CA LYS A 29 -17.84 2.84 9.40
C LYS A 29 -17.62 1.64 8.48
N GLU A 30 -18.47 1.44 7.48
CA GLU A 30 -18.32 0.33 6.53
C GLU A 30 -17.21 0.62 5.54
N SER A 31 -17.21 1.82 4.95
CA SER A 31 -16.13 2.33 4.12
C SER A 31 -14.77 2.31 4.83
N VAL A 32 -14.69 2.78 6.08
CA VAL A 32 -13.43 2.78 6.86
C VAL A 32 -12.85 1.37 7.01
N LYS A 33 -13.68 0.33 7.18
CA LYS A 33 -13.19 -1.06 7.23
C LYS A 33 -12.57 -1.47 5.89
N ILE A 34 -13.26 -1.20 4.78
CA ILE A 34 -12.81 -1.59 3.45
C ILE A 34 -11.51 -0.88 3.09
N TYR A 35 -11.48 0.45 3.21
CA TYR A 35 -10.30 1.25 2.90
C TYR A 35 -9.15 1.04 3.88
N GLY A 36 -9.46 0.69 5.13
CA GLY A 36 -8.48 0.20 6.11
C GLY A 36 -7.77 -1.06 5.64
N ILE A 37 -8.53 -2.08 5.21
CA ILE A 37 -7.95 -3.32 4.68
C ILE A 37 -7.12 -3.03 3.43
N ILE A 38 -7.62 -2.22 2.49
CA ILE A 38 -6.89 -1.83 1.28
C ILE A 38 -5.58 -1.14 1.63
N SER A 39 -5.59 -0.22 2.60
CA SER A 39 -4.38 0.49 3.07
C SER A 39 -3.34 -0.49 3.62
N VAL A 40 -3.78 -1.45 4.45
CA VAL A 40 -2.89 -2.45 5.05
C VAL A 40 -2.31 -3.37 3.99
N VAL A 41 -3.13 -3.89 3.08
CA VAL A 41 -2.67 -4.76 1.98
C VAL A 41 -1.66 -4.04 1.10
N GLY A 42 -1.97 -2.80 0.68
CA GLY A 42 -1.04 -1.98 -0.09
C GLY A 42 0.28 -1.73 0.66
N GLY A 43 0.19 -1.43 1.96
CA GLY A 43 1.36 -1.21 2.82
C GLY A 43 2.25 -2.45 2.96
N VAL A 44 1.66 -3.65 3.11
CA VAL A 44 2.41 -4.92 3.16
C VAL A 44 3.13 -5.18 1.84
N ILE A 45 2.46 -4.95 0.71
CA ILE A 45 3.09 -5.10 -0.62
C ILE A 45 4.24 -4.10 -0.78
N PHE A 46 4.02 -2.84 -0.41
CA PHE A 46 5.05 -1.80 -0.47
C PHE A 46 6.29 -2.17 0.35
N ILE A 47 6.11 -2.52 1.63
CA ILE A 47 7.21 -2.88 2.52
C ILE A 47 7.94 -4.13 2.02
N GLY A 48 7.20 -5.17 1.62
CA GLY A 48 7.81 -6.41 1.12
C GLY A 48 8.67 -6.17 -0.13
N MET A 49 8.17 -5.36 -1.07
CA MET A 49 8.90 -5.04 -2.30
C MET A 49 10.07 -4.08 -2.05
N LEU A 50 9.94 -3.15 -1.10
CA LEU A 50 11.03 -2.28 -0.67
C LEU A 50 12.17 -3.08 -0.03
N VAL A 51 11.85 -4.00 0.88
CA VAL A 51 12.85 -4.89 1.51
C VAL A 51 13.55 -5.72 0.44
N LYS A 52 12.79 -6.32 -0.49
CA LYS A 52 13.36 -7.07 -1.61
C LYS A 52 14.28 -6.20 -2.48
N LEU A 53 13.89 -4.96 -2.78
CA LEU A 53 14.69 -4.04 -3.57
C LEU A 53 16.02 -3.69 -2.87
N ILE A 54 15.99 -3.45 -1.56
CA ILE A 54 17.19 -3.19 -0.75
C ILE A 54 18.12 -4.41 -0.78
N LEU A 55 17.57 -5.62 -0.63
CA LEU A 55 18.35 -6.86 -0.70
C LEU A 55 18.96 -7.13 -2.08
N GLU A 56 18.27 -6.71 -3.16
CA GLU A 56 18.80 -6.80 -4.53
C GLU A 56 19.88 -5.75 -4.83
N LEU A 57 19.97 -4.68 -4.03
CA LEU A 57 20.94 -3.59 -4.20
C LEU A 57 22.25 -3.85 -3.44
N LEU A 58 22.20 -4.62 -2.35
CA LEU A 58 23.35 -4.99 -1.53
C LEU A 58 24.21 -6.07 -2.21
#